data_AF-A0A150PND9-F1
#
_entry.id   AF-A0A150PND9-F1
#
_cell.length_a   1.000
_cell.length_b   1.000
_cell.length_c   1.000
_cell.angle_alpha   90.00
_cell.angle_beta   90.00
_cell.angle_gamma   90.00
#
_symmetry.space_group_name_H-M   'P 1'
#
loop_
_entity.id
_entity.type
_entity.pdbx_description
1 polymer ?
#
loop_
_entity_poly.entity_id
_entity_poly.type
_entity_poly.pdbx_seq_one_letter_code
_entity_poly.pdbx_strand_id
1 'polypeptide(L)'
;MMQPVTRSAGSIADRELARVAALAAETRRSGDALVLAQHHPPLPHPIGAMQWLDGLINSSELMALLHEHDHLHVIHGHAHREYDAPVRSGAPPRIFCAQALVDGPSPLRFYRVRYGRLLSERARVRSGASTFALA
;
A
#
# COMPACT_ATOMS: atom_id res chain seq x y z
N MET A 1 -13.24 3.10 21.17
CA MET A 1 -13.85 4.07 20.23
C MET A 1 -14.55 3.29 19.13
N MET A 2 -15.87 3.42 19.02
CA MET A 2 -16.66 2.77 17.98
C MET A 2 -16.53 3.63 16.72
N GLN A 3 -15.90 3.12 15.65
CA GLN A 3 -15.88 3.87 14.38
C GLN A 3 -17.31 3.96 13.83
N PRO A 4 -17.79 5.15 13.43
CA PRO A 4 -19.08 5.27 12.76
C PRO A 4 -19.07 4.45 11.47
N VAL A 5 -20.11 3.65 11.24
CA VAL A 5 -20.30 2.81 10.03
C VAL A 5 -20.38 3.67 8.74
N THR A 6 -20.50 4.99 8.88
CA THR A 6 -20.59 5.94 7.77
C THR A 6 -19.24 6.50 7.32
N ARG A 7 -18.12 6.16 7.99
CA ARG A 7 -16.80 6.68 7.64
C ARG A 7 -15.68 5.66 7.87
N SER A 8 -15.03 5.29 6.78
CA SER A 8 -13.87 4.38 6.70
C SER A 8 -12.55 5.11 6.45
N ALA A 9 -12.52 6.44 6.34
CA ALA A 9 -11.31 7.21 6.06
C ALA A 9 -10.19 7.02 7.10
N GLY A 10 -8.95 7.09 6.61
CA GLY A 10 -7.73 7.02 7.39
C GLY A 10 -6.96 8.34 7.43
N SER A 11 -6.04 8.44 8.38
CA SER A 11 -5.04 9.51 8.45
C SER A 11 -3.77 8.98 9.08
N ILE A 12 -2.61 9.40 8.58
CA ILE A 12 -1.33 9.15 9.24
C ILE A 12 -1.07 10.33 10.19
N ALA A 13 -0.65 10.09 11.43
CA ALA A 13 -0.30 11.19 12.32
C ALA A 13 0.95 11.92 11.81
N ASP A 14 0.99 13.25 11.90
CA ASP A 14 2.09 14.07 11.35
C ASP A 14 3.47 13.64 11.83
N ARG A 15 3.58 13.26 13.12
CA ARG A 15 4.82 12.73 13.70
C ARG A 15 5.30 11.44 13.03
N GLU A 16 4.39 10.59 12.58
CA GLU A 16 4.74 9.33 11.91
C GLU A 16 5.14 9.60 10.46
N LEU A 17 4.46 10.53 9.76
CA LEU A 17 4.92 10.99 8.44
C LEU A 17 6.32 11.60 8.51
N ALA A 18 6.60 12.43 9.52
CA ALA A 18 7.92 13.01 9.72
C ALA A 18 8.99 11.93 9.98
N ARG A 19 8.65 10.88 10.73
CA ARG A 19 9.55 9.72 10.93
C ARG A 19 9.80 8.96 9.64
N VAL A 20 8.78 8.74 8.82
CA VAL A 20 8.94 8.12 7.49
C VAL A 20 9.86 8.97 6.61
N ALA A 21 9.66 10.29 6.60
CA ALA A 21 10.51 11.22 5.86
C ALA A 21 11.97 11.16 6.32
N ALA A 22 12.21 11.20 7.63
CA ALA A 22 13.55 11.10 8.21
C ALA A 22 14.23 9.77 7.84
N LEU A 23 13.52 8.65 7.98
CA LEU A 23 14.05 7.34 7.65
C LEU A 23 14.33 7.20 6.15
N ALA A 24 13.46 7.74 5.29
CA ALA A 24 13.67 7.74 3.85
C ALA A 24 14.90 8.56 3.45
N ALA A 25 15.11 9.72 4.08
CA ALA A 25 16.29 10.55 3.86
C ALA A 25 17.58 9.84 4.32
N GLU A 26 17.57 9.24 5.51
CA GLU A 26 18.70 8.51 6.09
C GLU A 26 19.13 7.31 5.23
N THR A 27 18.15 6.52 4.77
CA THR A 27 18.37 5.28 4.03
C THR A 27 18.58 5.47 2.53
N ARG A 28 18.48 6.70 2.00
CA ARG A 28 18.57 6.99 0.55
C ARG A 28 19.78 6.39 -0.15
N ARG A 29 20.91 6.24 0.57
CA ARG A 29 22.17 5.72 0.04
C ARG A 29 22.51 4.31 0.49
N SER A 30 21.66 3.63 1.28
CA SER A 30 21.97 2.28 1.75
C SER A 30 21.83 1.23 0.65
N GLY A 31 21.06 1.52 -0.40
CA GLY A 31 20.71 0.55 -1.43
C GLY A 31 19.56 -0.38 -1.02
N ASP A 32 18.96 -0.17 0.15
CA ASP A 32 17.81 -0.92 0.64
C ASP A 32 16.50 -0.35 0.08
N ALA A 33 15.49 -1.22 -0.05
CA ALA A 33 14.13 -0.78 -0.29
C ALA A 33 13.48 -0.42 1.05
N LEU A 34 12.94 0.80 1.16
CA LEU A 34 12.12 1.20 2.29
C LEU A 34 10.65 0.92 1.96
N VAL A 35 9.94 0.21 2.85
CA VAL A 35 8.54 -0.17 2.64
C VAL A 35 7.69 0.39 3.77
N LEU A 36 6.70 1.21 3.40
CA LEU A 36 5.62 1.64 4.28
C LEU A 36 4.42 0.71 4.09
N ALA A 37 4.12 -0.09 5.11
CA ALA A 37 2.90 -0.89 5.14
C ALA A 37 1.79 -0.10 5.86
N GLN A 38 0.67 0.13 5.18
CA GLN A 38 -0.49 0.84 5.73
C GLN A 38 -1.80 0.22 5.25
N HIS A 39 -2.94 0.65 5.77
CA HIS A 39 -4.23 0.12 5.33
C HIS A 39 -4.80 0.87 4.12
N HIS A 40 -4.98 2.19 4.25
CA HIS A 40 -5.62 3.03 3.23
C HIS A 40 -4.72 3.26 2.01
N PRO A 41 -5.28 3.43 0.80
CA PRO A 41 -4.50 3.71 -0.39
C PRO A 41 -3.85 5.12 -0.30
N PRO A 42 -2.59 5.28 -0.74
CA PRO A 42 -1.96 6.60 -0.84
C PRO A 42 -2.47 7.40 -2.04
N LEU A 43 -3.10 6.74 -3.02
CA LEU A 43 -3.65 7.39 -4.19
C LEU A 43 -4.95 8.14 -3.81
N PRO A 44 -5.15 9.36 -4.31
CA PRO A 44 -6.37 10.10 -4.05
C PRO A 44 -7.57 9.41 -4.70
N HIS A 45 -8.74 9.51 -4.06
CA HIS A 45 -10.00 9.14 -4.66
C HIS A 45 -10.30 10.02 -5.88
N PRO A 46 -10.87 9.44 -6.96
CA PRO A 46 -11.33 10.22 -8.11
C PRO A 46 -12.43 11.24 -7.75
N ILE A 47 -13.20 10.96 -6.70
CA ILE A 47 -14.27 11.82 -6.21
C ILE A 47 -13.80 12.47 -4.90
N GLY A 48 -13.65 13.79 -4.89
CA GLY A 48 -13.08 14.53 -3.75
C GLY A 48 -13.84 14.32 -2.43
N ALA A 49 -15.16 14.22 -2.45
CA ALA A 49 -15.95 13.92 -1.25
C ALA A 49 -15.63 12.52 -0.67
N MET A 50 -15.36 11.54 -1.53
CA MET A 50 -14.99 10.17 -1.09
C MET A 50 -13.62 10.14 -0.41
N GLN A 51 -12.74 11.11 -0.69
CA GLN A 51 -11.45 11.22 0.01
C GLN A 51 -11.62 11.36 1.53
N TRP A 52 -12.67 12.06 1.97
CA TRP A 52 -12.93 12.32 3.39
C TRP A 52 -13.70 11.19 4.08
N LEU A 53 -14.41 10.39 3.30
CA LEU A 53 -15.26 9.30 3.77
C LEU A 53 -14.55 7.95 3.78
N ASP A 54 -13.70 7.70 2.78
CA ASP A 54 -13.09 6.39 2.51
C ASP A 54 -11.57 6.46 2.25
N GLY A 55 -11.05 7.66 1.92
CA GLY A 55 -9.65 7.85 1.55
C GLY A 55 -8.70 8.05 2.71
N LEU A 56 -7.41 8.17 2.37
CA LEU A 56 -6.36 8.66 3.26
C LEU A 56 -6.32 10.19 3.24
N ILE A 57 -6.78 10.85 4.30
CA ILE A 57 -6.98 12.32 4.33
C ILE A 57 -5.71 13.09 3.91
N ASN A 58 -4.56 12.72 4.50
CA ASN A 58 -3.26 13.31 4.20
C ASN A 58 -2.47 12.48 3.16
N SER A 59 -3.17 12.04 2.12
CA SER A 59 -2.57 11.32 0.99
C SER A 59 -1.58 12.17 0.20
N SER A 60 -1.82 13.48 0.08
CA SER A 60 -0.92 14.42 -0.59
C SER A 60 0.50 14.42 -0.01
N GLU A 61 0.61 14.41 1.30
CA GLU A 61 1.86 14.46 2.05
C GLU A 61 2.64 13.15 1.85
N LEU A 62 1.95 12.01 1.91
CA LEU A 62 2.56 10.72 1.61
C LEU A 62 2.99 10.61 0.14
N MET A 63 2.16 11.09 -0.80
CA MET A 63 2.50 11.11 -2.22
C MET A 63 3.71 12.01 -2.49
N ALA A 64 3.86 13.13 -1.77
CA ALA A 64 5.06 13.97 -1.86
C ALA A 64 6.33 13.22 -1.44
N LEU A 65 6.29 12.47 -0.32
CA LEU A 65 7.41 11.62 0.10
C LEU A 65 7.74 10.53 -0.93
N LEU A 66 6.72 9.92 -1.53
CA LEU A 66 6.91 8.93 -2.60
C LEU A 66 7.53 9.55 -3.86
N HIS A 67 7.18 10.78 -4.20
CA HIS A 67 7.84 11.50 -5.27
C HIS A 67 9.30 11.83 -4.90
N GLU A 68 9.59 12.22 -3.67
CA GLU A 68 10.95 12.59 -3.27
C GLU A 68 11.92 11.39 -3.18
N HIS A 69 11.44 10.25 -2.70
CA HIS A 69 12.28 9.09 -2.37
C HIS A 69 11.97 7.89 -3.26
N ASP A 70 12.82 7.63 -4.25
CA ASP A 70 12.63 6.56 -5.22
C ASP A 70 12.69 5.14 -4.63
N HIS A 71 13.37 4.96 -3.51
CA HIS A 71 13.48 3.68 -2.78
C HIS A 71 12.34 3.47 -1.76
N LEU A 72 11.45 4.45 -1.57
CA LEU A 72 10.24 4.31 -0.76
C LEU A 72 9.13 3.66 -1.59
N HIS A 73 8.52 2.61 -1.03
CA HIS A 73 7.42 1.85 -1.59
C HIS A 73 6.27 1.78 -0.57
N VAL A 74 5.04 1.65 -1.03
CA VAL A 74 3.86 1.46 -0.17
C VAL A 74 3.22 0.12 -0.48
N ILE A 75 2.90 -0.65 0.57
CA ILE A 75 1.97 -1.77 0.51
C ILE A 75 0.70 -1.35 1.25
N HIS A 76 -0.45 -1.53 0.62
CA HIS A 76 -1.73 -1.21 1.23
C HIS A 76 -2.85 -2.23 0.95
N GLY A 77 -3.99 -2.04 1.62
CA GLY A 77 -5.21 -2.81 1.45
C GLY A 77 -6.38 -1.89 1.10
N HIS A 78 -7.51 -2.07 1.78
CA HIS A 78 -8.73 -1.25 1.70
C HIS A 78 -9.51 -1.34 0.37
N ALA A 79 -8.83 -1.37 -0.78
CA ALA A 79 -9.48 -1.44 -2.09
C ALA A 79 -10.02 -2.83 -2.46
N HIS A 80 -9.67 -3.87 -1.69
CA HIS A 80 -10.09 -5.26 -1.87
C HIS A 80 -9.76 -5.85 -3.25
N ARG A 81 -8.87 -5.18 -4.00
CA ARG A 81 -8.44 -5.55 -5.35
C ARG A 81 -6.92 -5.62 -5.39
N GLU A 82 -6.40 -6.59 -6.11
CA GLU A 82 -4.98 -6.61 -6.42
C GLU A 82 -4.68 -5.63 -7.55
N TYR A 83 -3.74 -4.72 -7.31
CA TYR A 83 -3.13 -3.92 -8.37
C TYR A 83 -1.77 -3.38 -7.94
N ASP A 84 -0.99 -2.99 -8.94
CA ASP A 84 0.29 -2.31 -8.79
C ASP A 84 0.20 -0.98 -9.52
N ALA A 85 0.63 0.09 -8.87
CA ALA A 85 0.58 1.44 -9.42
C ALA A 85 1.95 2.12 -9.34
N PRO A 86 2.34 2.86 -10.39
CA PRO A 86 3.52 3.69 -10.33
C PRO A 86 3.21 5.03 -9.66
N VAL A 87 4.20 5.61 -9.01
CA VAL A 87 4.10 6.99 -8.46
C VAL A 87 4.22 8.03 -9.57
N ARG A 88 5.03 7.76 -10.60
CA ARG A 88 5.19 8.60 -11.79
C ARG A 88 4.73 7.84 -13.02
N SER A 89 4.01 8.50 -13.93
CA SER A 89 3.57 7.87 -15.17
C SER A 89 4.76 7.25 -15.94
N GLY A 90 4.60 6.02 -16.41
CA GLY A 90 5.64 5.27 -17.13
C GLY A 90 6.78 4.69 -16.29
N ALA A 91 6.83 4.96 -14.98
CA ALA A 91 7.84 4.38 -14.08
C ALA A 91 7.43 2.97 -13.59
N PRO A 92 8.38 2.19 -13.03
CA PRO A 92 8.05 0.95 -12.34
C PRO A 92 7.09 1.16 -11.16
N PRO A 93 6.26 0.16 -10.81
CA PRO A 93 5.36 0.24 -9.68
C PRO A 93 6.08 0.46 -8.34
N ARG A 94 5.44 1.23 -7.46
CA ARG A 94 5.91 1.44 -6.08
C ARG A 94 4.78 1.43 -5.04
N ILE A 95 3.54 1.36 -5.50
CA ILE A 95 2.35 1.26 -4.67
C ILE A 95 1.72 -0.09 -5.00
N PHE A 96 1.56 -0.93 -3.99
CA PHE A 96 1.11 -2.31 -4.14
C PHE A 96 -0.13 -2.53 -3.28
N CYS A 97 -1.23 -2.96 -3.90
CA CYS A 97 -2.47 -3.29 -3.19
C CYS A 97 -2.67 -4.79 -3.11
N ALA A 98 -2.98 -5.31 -1.92
CA ALA A 98 -3.38 -6.70 -1.74
C ALA A 98 -4.90 -6.88 -1.91
N GLN A 99 -5.30 -8.01 -2.51
CA GLN A 99 -6.70 -8.44 -2.46
C GLN A 99 -7.06 -8.82 -1.02
N ALA A 100 -8.27 -8.48 -0.58
CA ALA A 100 -8.76 -8.89 0.73
C ALA A 100 -9.03 -10.41 0.75
N LEU A 101 -8.77 -11.06 1.88
CA LEU A 101 -9.04 -12.49 2.10
C LEU A 101 -10.48 -12.88 1.78
N VAL A 102 -11.43 -11.99 2.03
CA VAL A 102 -12.86 -12.25 1.86
C VAL A 102 -13.34 -12.15 0.40
N ASP A 103 -12.54 -11.60 -0.50
CA ASP A 103 -12.98 -11.26 -1.88
C ASP A 103 -12.30 -12.07 -2.99
N GLY A 104 -11.40 -13.00 -2.65
CA GLY A 104 -10.86 -13.87 -3.69
C GLY A 104 -9.81 -14.88 -3.25
N PRO A 105 -9.42 -15.75 -4.20
CA PRO A 105 -8.55 -16.89 -3.94
C PRO A 105 -7.06 -16.52 -3.88
N SER A 106 -6.69 -15.25 -4.05
CA SER A 106 -5.28 -14.81 -4.09
C SER A 106 -4.99 -13.65 -3.14
N PRO A 107 -5.28 -13.78 -1.83
CA PRO A 107 -5.07 -12.70 -0.86
C PRO A 107 -3.61 -12.51 -0.45
N LEU A 108 -2.77 -13.52 -0.70
CA LEU A 108 -1.36 -13.50 -0.35
C LEU A 108 -0.52 -13.04 -1.55
N ARG A 109 0.25 -11.98 -1.34
CA ARG A 109 1.21 -11.44 -2.32
C ARG A 109 2.63 -11.66 -1.81
N PHE A 110 3.52 -12.05 -2.71
CA PHE A 110 4.95 -12.16 -2.43
C PHE A 110 5.69 -11.00 -3.08
N TYR A 111 6.77 -10.58 -2.44
CA TYR A 111 7.62 -9.52 -2.94
C TYR A 111 9.07 -9.94 -2.84
N ARG A 112 9.85 -9.48 -3.82
CA ARG A 112 11.31 -9.60 -3.84
C ARG A 112 11.93 -8.22 -3.73
N VAL A 113 12.97 -8.09 -2.90
CA VAL A 113 13.77 -6.88 -2.87
C VAL A 113 15.00 -7.06 -3.77
N ARG A 114 15.23 -6.12 -4.70
CA ARG A 114 16.46 -6.04 -5.52
C ARG A 114 16.83 -4.59 -5.78
N TYR A 115 18.11 -4.24 -5.58
CA TYR A 115 18.68 -2.92 -5.90
C TYR A 115 17.82 -1.76 -5.35
N GLY A 116 17.43 -1.82 -4.09
CA GLY A 116 16.59 -0.80 -3.46
C GLY A 116 15.14 -0.74 -3.95
N ARG A 117 14.68 -1.77 -4.68
CA ARG A 117 13.31 -1.87 -5.22
C ARG A 117 12.56 -3.04 -4.63
N LEU A 118 11.31 -2.81 -4.27
CA LEU A 118 10.34 -3.86 -4.00
C LEU A 118 9.68 -4.27 -5.33
N LEU A 119 9.71 -5.56 -5.66
CA LEU A 119 9.16 -6.12 -6.88
C LEU A 119 8.06 -7.12 -6.51
N SER A 120 6.87 -7.00 -7.10
CA SER A 120 5.81 -7.99 -6.91
C SER A 120 6.17 -9.30 -7.62
N GLU A 121 6.10 -10.41 -6.89
CA GLU A 121 6.26 -11.73 -7.49
C GLU A 121 4.89 -12.27 -7.89
N ARG A 122 4.80 -12.76 -9.13
CA ARG A 122 3.64 -13.54 -9.58
C ARG A 122 3.81 -14.98 -9.14
N ALA A 123 3.62 -15.24 -7.86
CA ALA A 123 3.54 -16.59 -7.33
C ALA A 123 2.07 -16.95 -7.05
N ARG A 124 1.60 -18.06 -7.62
CA ARG A 124 0.27 -18.60 -7.29
C ARG A 124 0.40 -19.42 -6.01
N VAL A 125 -0.13 -18.90 -4.91
CA VAL A 125 -0.33 -19.70 -3.69
C VAL A 125 -1.54 -20.58 -3.95
N ARG A 126 -1.31 -21.87 -4.16
CA ARG A 126 -2.39 -22.85 -3.96
C ARG A 126 -2.50 -23.03 -2.46
N SER A 127 -3.58 -22.56 -1.84
CA SER A 127 -3.85 -22.95 -0.46
C SER A 127 -3.94 -24.47 -0.43
N GLY A 128 -3.15 -25.11 0.41
CA GLY A 128 -3.21 -26.56 0.66
C GLY A 128 -4.50 -27.01 1.35
N ALA A 129 -5.55 -26.17 1.34
CA ALA A 129 -6.91 -26.59 1.67
C ALA A 129 -7.43 -27.45 0.51
N SER A 130 -6.85 -28.65 0.39
CA SER A 130 -7.52 -29.79 -0.23
C SER A 130 -8.89 -29.90 0.44
N THR A 131 -9.94 -29.69 -0.34
CA THR A 131 -11.26 -30.34 -0.19
C THR A 131 -11.52 -30.95 1.18
N PHE A 132 -11.85 -30.12 2.17
CA PHE A 132 -12.60 -30.56 3.34
C PHE A 132 -13.51 -29.43 3.80
N ALA A 133 -14.68 -29.37 3.16
CA ALA A 133 -16.00 -28.93 3.66
C ALA A 133 -16.78 -28.25 2.52
N LEU A 134 -18.02 -28.57 2.19
CA LEU A 134 -19.01 -29.55 2.65
C LEU A 134 -20.19 -29.47 1.66
N ALA A 135 -20.94 -30.58 1.55
CA ALA A 135 -22.19 -30.84 0.79
C ALA A 135 -22.02 -31.23 -0.69
#